data_AF-A0A3M1E2Z8-F1
#
_entry.id   AF-A0A3M1E2Z8-F1
#
_cell.length_a   1.000
_cell.length_b   1.000
_cell.length_c   1.000
_cell.angle_alpha   90.00
_cell.angle_beta   90.00
_cell.angle_gamma   90.00
#
_symmetry.space_group_name_H-M   'P 1'
#
loop_
_entity.id
_entity.type
_entity.pdbx_description
1 polymer ?
#
loop_
_entity_poly.entity_id
_entity_poly.type
_entity_poly.pdbx_seq_one_letter_code
_entity_poly.pdbx_strand_id
1 'polypeptide(L)'
;MKSWILTLLGCALASFALHAQPQNDDCAGLIDLGEAPVCPSDTFTNVGASQSTVFSNPDFNIPACFNSGVVPRDVWFSFTV
;
A
#
# COMPACT_ATOMS: atom_id res chain seq x y z
N MET A 1 -12.44 -31.23 21.59
CA MET A 1 -12.83 -30.97 20.18
C MET A 1 -13.51 -29.62 19.97
N LYS A 2 -14.52 -29.20 20.78
CA LYS A 2 -15.22 -27.91 20.61
C LYS A 2 -14.40 -26.65 20.96
N SER A 3 -13.55 -26.71 22.00
CA SER A 3 -12.82 -25.54 22.52
C SER A 3 -11.75 -25.00 21.56
N TRP A 4 -11.00 -25.89 20.88
CA TRP A 4 -9.92 -25.48 19.98
C TRP A 4 -10.42 -24.80 18.69
N ILE A 5 -11.63 -25.14 18.25
CA ILE A 5 -12.28 -24.50 17.10
C ILE A 5 -12.57 -23.03 17.39
N LEU A 6 -13.07 -22.72 18.59
CA LEU A 6 -13.35 -21.34 19.02
C LEU A 6 -12.06 -20.53 19.15
N THR A 7 -10.98 -21.12 19.67
CA THR A 7 -9.67 -20.47 19.76
C THR A 7 -9.07 -20.19 18.38
N LEU A 8 -9.12 -21.16 17.46
CA LEU A 8 -8.62 -20.98 16.10
C LEU A 8 -9.45 -19.94 15.33
N LEU A 9 -10.78 -19.94 15.48
CA LEU A 9 -11.65 -18.95 14.88
C LEU A 9 -11.37 -17.54 15.44
N GLY A 10 -11.15 -17.43 16.76
CA GLY A 10 -10.76 -16.17 17.40
C GLY A 10 -9.43 -15.63 16.90
N CYS A 11 -8.39 -16.48 16.78
CA CYS A 11 -7.11 -16.07 16.22
C CYS A 11 -7.22 -15.67 14.75
N ALA A 12 -7.98 -16.42 13.94
CA ALA A 12 -8.19 -16.08 12.53
C ALA A 12 -8.87 -14.72 12.35
N LEU A 13 -9.91 -14.43 13.14
CA LEU A 13 -10.61 -13.14 13.12
C LEU A 13 -9.70 -11.97 13.55
N ALA A 14 -8.82 -12.19 14.53
CA ALA A 14 -7.84 -11.18 14.96
C ALA A 14 -6.80 -10.86 13.87
N SER A 15 -6.41 -11.83 13.05
CA SER A 15 -5.49 -11.61 11.93
C SER A 15 -6.01 -10.62 10.89
N PHE A 16 -7.32 -10.61 10.63
CA PHE A 16 -7.95 -9.66 9.69
C PHE A 16 -8.02 -8.23 10.26
N ALA A 17 -7.90 -8.06 11.58
CA ALA A 17 -7.92 -6.75 12.23
C ALA A 17 -6.54 -6.06 12.28
N LEU A 18 -5.47 -6.71 11.83
CA LEU A 18 -4.08 -6.21 11.92
C LEU A 18 -3.61 -5.50 10.63
N HIS A 19 -4.48 -4.76 9.95
CA HIS A 19 -4.04 -3.88 8.87
C HIS A 19 -3.50 -2.55 9.44
N ALA A 20 -2.19 -2.52 9.68
CA ALA A 20 -1.45 -1.34 10.15
C ALA A 20 -0.76 -0.55 9.01
N GLN A 21 -0.95 -0.97 7.76
CA GLN A 21 -0.41 -0.27 6.59
C GLN A 21 -1.17 1.07 6.38
N PRO A 22 -0.53 2.09 5.77
CA PRO A 22 -1.23 3.31 5.39
C PRO A 22 -2.37 3.00 4.41
N GLN A 23 -3.36 3.91 4.34
CA GLN A 23 -4.53 3.70 3.47
C GLN A 23 -4.13 3.45 2.01
N ASN A 24 -3.12 4.17 1.51
CA ASN A 24 -2.63 4.09 0.14
C ASN A 24 -1.40 3.20 -0.01
N ASP A 25 -1.35 2.10 0.75
CA ASP A 25 -0.31 1.08 0.66
C ASP A 25 -0.31 0.34 -0.69
N ASP A 26 -1.50 0.20 -1.28
CA ASP A 26 -1.68 -0.46 -2.58
C ASP A 26 -2.59 0.36 -3.50
N CYS A 27 -2.73 -0.13 -4.73
CA CYS A 27 -3.56 0.48 -5.75
C CYS A 27 -5.06 0.50 -5.37
N ALA A 28 -5.54 -0.43 -4.55
CA ALA A 28 -6.95 -0.44 -4.12
C ALA A 28 -7.27 0.70 -3.15
N GLY A 29 -6.27 1.15 -2.39
CA GLY A 29 -6.37 2.24 -1.42
C GLY A 29 -5.84 3.60 -1.90
N LEU A 30 -5.61 3.77 -3.20
CA LEU A 30 -5.01 4.99 -3.76
C LEU A 30 -5.78 6.27 -3.35
N ILE A 31 -5.04 7.37 -3.22
CA ILE A 31 -5.61 8.70 -2.96
C ILE A 31 -5.76 9.44 -4.28
N ASP A 32 -6.99 9.84 -4.61
CA ASP A 32 -7.27 10.70 -5.74
C ASP A 32 -6.95 12.16 -5.41
N LEU A 33 -6.01 12.74 -6.14
CA LEU A 33 -5.56 14.13 -5.99
C LEU A 33 -6.35 15.10 -6.88
N GLY A 34 -7.32 14.61 -7.67
CA GLY A 34 -8.24 15.40 -8.47
C GLY A 34 -7.83 15.56 -9.95
N GLU A 35 -8.37 16.59 -10.59
CA GLU A 35 -8.15 16.88 -12.02
C GLU A 35 -6.80 17.59 -12.22
N ALA A 36 -5.93 16.99 -13.03
CA ALA A 36 -4.65 17.57 -13.42
C ALA A 36 -4.86 18.64 -14.51
N PRO A 37 -4.07 19.73 -14.53
CA PRO A 37 -2.92 20.00 -13.66
C PRO A 37 -3.33 20.59 -12.31
N VAL A 38 -2.90 19.95 -11.23
CA VAL A 38 -3.09 20.40 -9.85
C VAL A 38 -1.81 20.17 -9.06
N CYS A 39 -1.49 21.09 -8.15
CA CYS A 39 -0.33 20.98 -7.25
C CYS A 39 -0.75 21.36 -5.83
N PRO A 40 -1.53 20.49 -5.15
CA PRO A 40 -1.95 20.76 -3.78
C PRO A 40 -0.72 20.68 -2.86
N SER A 41 -0.65 21.61 -1.89
CA SER A 41 0.39 21.58 -0.85
C SER A 41 -0.08 20.71 0.30
N ASP A 42 0.16 19.41 0.20
CA ASP A 42 -0.13 18.43 1.25
C ASP A 42 1.12 17.65 1.66
N THR A 43 1.06 17.05 2.85
CA THR A 43 2.13 16.20 3.38
C THR A 43 1.62 14.79 3.59
N PHE A 44 2.27 13.82 2.96
CA PHE A 44 1.98 12.40 3.09
C PHE A 44 3.16 11.65 3.73
N THR A 45 2.93 10.42 4.19
CA THR A 45 3.94 9.55 4.79
C THR A 45 3.91 8.18 4.15
N ASN A 46 5.07 7.53 4.05
CA ASN A 46 5.19 6.11 3.70
C ASN A 46 5.62 5.24 4.89
N VAL A 47 5.54 5.78 6.11
CA VAL A 47 5.85 5.02 7.33
C VAL A 47 4.85 3.87 7.45
N GLY A 48 5.40 2.66 7.55
CA GLY A 48 4.59 1.45 7.67
C GLY A 48 3.99 0.96 6.37
N ALA A 49 4.33 1.55 5.20
CA ALA A 49 3.98 1.02 3.89
C ALA A 49 4.82 -0.23 3.56
N SER A 50 4.25 -1.10 2.74
CA SER A 50 4.87 -2.29 2.19
C SER A 50 5.46 -2.01 0.81
N GLN A 51 6.16 -3.01 0.27
CA GLN A 51 6.61 -2.98 -1.11
C GLN A 51 5.52 -3.59 -2.00
N SER A 52 5.03 -2.84 -2.98
CA SER A 52 4.06 -3.33 -3.94
C SER A 52 4.68 -3.55 -5.33
N THR A 53 3.95 -4.29 -6.17
CA THR A 53 4.32 -4.51 -7.57
C THR A 53 3.39 -3.70 -8.47
N VAL A 54 3.92 -2.63 -9.08
CA VAL A 54 3.14 -1.69 -9.91
C VAL A 54 2.83 -2.27 -11.29
N PHE A 55 3.79 -2.99 -11.88
CA PHE A 55 3.67 -3.61 -13.20
C PHE A 55 3.83 -5.13 -13.13
N SER A 56 3.26 -5.83 -14.11
CA SER A 56 3.43 -7.28 -14.25
C SER A 56 4.90 -7.73 -14.39
N ASN A 57 5.78 -6.84 -14.87
CA ASN A 57 7.22 -7.02 -14.80
C ASN A 57 7.82 -6.16 -13.67
N PRO A 58 8.40 -6.77 -12.63
CA PRO A 58 8.98 -6.03 -11.49
C PRO A 58 10.13 -5.09 -11.88
N ASP A 59 10.83 -5.35 -12.99
CA ASP A 59 11.92 -4.48 -13.49
C ASP A 59 11.43 -3.08 -13.88
N PHE A 60 10.13 -2.93 -14.16
CA PHE A 60 9.52 -1.64 -14.51
C PHE A 60 8.98 -0.85 -13.31
N ASN A 61 9.02 -1.41 -12.09
CA ASN A 61 8.55 -0.69 -10.90
C ASN A 61 9.50 0.44 -10.48
N ILE A 62 10.77 0.36 -10.86
CA ILE A 62 11.81 1.24 -10.35
C ILE A 62 12.41 2.02 -11.53
N PRO A 63 12.18 3.34 -11.60
CA PRO A 63 12.82 4.17 -12.62
C PRO A 63 14.35 4.05 -12.54
N ALA A 64 15.02 4.11 -13.69
CA ALA A 64 16.48 3.96 -13.76
C ALA A 64 17.27 5.00 -12.92
N CYS A 65 16.65 6.11 -12.51
CA CYS A 65 17.24 7.13 -11.65
C CYS A 65 17.18 6.80 -10.14
N PHE A 66 16.54 5.71 -9.72
CA PHE A 66 16.52 5.27 -8.33
C PHE A 66 17.82 4.52 -7.99
N ASN A 67 18.81 5.25 -7.45
CA ASN A 67 20.16 4.74 -7.18
C ASN A 67 20.25 3.53 -6.22
N SER A 68 19.19 3.25 -5.45
CA SER A 68 19.17 2.16 -4.46
C SER A 68 18.62 0.83 -5.01
N GLY A 69 18.06 0.82 -6.22
CA GLY A 69 17.54 -0.39 -6.87
C GLY A 69 16.37 -1.10 -6.18
N VAL A 70 15.90 -0.60 -5.02
CA VAL A 70 14.77 -1.15 -4.26
C VAL A 70 13.93 0.01 -3.71
N VAL A 71 12.61 -0.09 -3.86
CA VAL A 71 11.63 0.85 -3.29
C VAL A 71 10.77 0.07 -2.28
N PRO A 72 11.15 0.03 -0.99
CA PRO A 72 10.54 -0.89 -0.04
C PRO A 72 9.26 -0.36 0.64
N ARG A 73 8.86 0.89 0.35
CA ARG A 73 7.79 1.62 1.02
C ARG A 73 7.13 2.59 0.05
N ASP A 74 6.45 2.04 -0.93
CA ASP A 74 5.73 2.81 -1.93
C ASP A 74 4.31 3.17 -1.46
N VAL A 75 3.77 4.25 -2.02
CA VAL A 75 2.44 4.77 -1.71
C VAL A 75 1.76 5.23 -3.00
N TRP A 76 0.45 5.07 -3.07
CA TRP A 76 -0.30 5.21 -4.32
C TRP A 76 -1.16 6.48 -4.38
N PHE A 77 -1.10 7.16 -5.52
CA PHE A 77 -1.88 8.36 -5.83
C PHE A 77 -2.41 8.28 -7.25
N SER A 78 -3.56 8.89 -7.52
CA SER A 78 -4.12 9.05 -8.86
C SER A 78 -4.47 10.51 -9.17
N PHE A 79 -4.61 10.79 -10.45
CA PHE A 79 -5.14 12.03 -10.98
C PHE A 79 -6.09 11.70 -12.13
N THR A 80 -7.07 12.55 -12.35
CA THR A 80 -7.91 12.53 -13.56
C THR A 80 -7.40 13.61 -14.54
N VAL A 81 -7.62 13.40 -15.85
CA VAL A 81 -7.22 14.31 -16.94
C VAL A 81 -8.40 14.60 -17.85
#